data_AF-A0A133SJP3-F1
#
_entry.id   AF-A0A133SJP3-F1
#
_cell.length_a   1.000
_cell.length_b   1.000
_cell.length_c   1.000
_cell.angle_alpha   90.00
_cell.angle_beta   90.00
_cell.angle_gamma   90.00
#
_symmetry.space_group_name_H-M   'P 1'
#
loop_
_entity.id
_entity.type
_entity.pdbx_description
1 polymer ?
#
loop_
_entity_poly.entity_id
_entity_poly.type
_entity_poly.pdbx_seq_one_letter_code
_entity_poly.pdbx_strand_id
1 'polypeptide(L)'
;MKEYTLIIKGEMDFIILSPQVLSSLITQIHNSPERKVVVSIESIMPPKFTDYLLRVINSNRFSNERFRYRYILENPVTKKGMYEILRQQLSRTNTERFPCFQTIQLTDTFQGNVELDMECNDLFFWACKDTAAKFVYTFPDGREETLVIEY
;
A
#
# COMPACT_ATOMS: atom_id res chain seq x y z
N MET A 1 11.66 -20.29 9.80
CA MET A 1 11.26 -18.88 9.59
C MET A 1 11.78 -18.47 8.23
N LYS A 2 10.89 -18.18 7.29
CA LYS A 2 11.27 -17.68 5.96
C LYS A 2 11.11 -16.17 5.96
N GLU A 3 12.08 -15.47 5.39
CA GLU A 3 12.07 -14.01 5.30
C GLU A 3 11.66 -13.60 3.88
N TYR A 4 10.80 -12.59 3.78
CA TYR A 4 10.30 -12.02 2.54
C TYR A 4 10.54 -10.52 2.52
N THR A 5 11.29 -10.04 1.53
CA THR A 5 11.54 -8.61 1.37
C THR A 5 10.45 -7.97 0.51
N LEU A 6 9.86 -6.88 0.98
CA LEU A 6 8.93 -6.04 0.23
C LEU A 6 9.66 -4.79 -0.26
N ILE A 7 9.52 -4.49 -1.55
CA ILE A 7 10.13 -3.31 -2.19
C ILE A 7 9.14 -2.63 -3.12
N ILE A 8 9.16 -1.31 -3.22
CA ILE A 8 8.38 -0.57 -4.21
C ILE A 8 9.29 -0.23 -5.39
N LYS A 9 8.97 -0.74 -6.59
CA LYS A 9 9.80 -0.55 -7.79
C LYS A 9 9.43 0.69 -8.59
N GLY A 10 10.45 1.40 -9.07
CA GLY A 10 10.29 2.48 -10.05
C GLY A 10 9.47 3.67 -9.56
N GLU A 11 9.29 3.81 -8.24
CA GLU A 11 8.61 4.96 -7.66
C GLU A 11 9.62 6.08 -7.41
N MET A 12 9.37 7.24 -8.03
CA MET A 12 10.17 8.46 -7.85
C MET A 12 9.45 9.50 -7.01
N ASP A 13 8.12 9.38 -6.89
CA ASP A 13 7.33 10.21 -6.01
C ASP A 13 7.51 9.77 -4.54
N PHE A 14 7.02 10.60 -3.62
CA PHE A 14 7.04 10.33 -2.19
C PHE A 14 6.22 9.07 -1.89
N ILE A 15 6.78 8.16 -1.11
CA ILE A 15 6.11 6.92 -0.75
C ILE A 15 5.22 7.15 0.46
N ILE A 16 3.92 6.88 0.29
CA ILE A 16 2.92 6.93 1.36
C ILE A 16 2.70 5.57 2.01
N LEU A 17 3.19 4.50 1.39
CA LEU A 17 3.19 3.16 1.97
C LEU A 17 4.15 3.09 3.16
N SER A 18 3.58 3.20 4.35
CA SER A 18 4.28 2.98 5.60
C SER A 18 4.31 1.50 5.97
N PRO A 19 5.26 1.09 6.83
CA PRO A 19 5.28 -0.25 7.44
C PRO A 19 3.93 -0.64 8.04
N GLN A 20 3.24 0.28 8.73
CA GLN A 20 1.93 0.01 9.34
C GLN A 20 0.85 -0.28 8.29
N VAL A 21 0.81 0.47 7.18
CA VAL A 21 -0.14 0.19 6.09
C VAL A 21 0.09 -1.20 5.50
N LEU A 22 1.36 -1.58 5.29
CA LEU A 22 1.71 -2.91 4.79
C LEU A 22 1.36 -4.01 5.80
N SER A 23 1.66 -3.82 7.09
CA SER A 23 1.28 -4.74 8.16
C SER A 23 -0.23 -4.96 8.20
N SER A 24 -1.02 -3.89 8.24
CA SER A 24 -2.49 -4.00 8.26
C SER A 24 -3.01 -4.71 7.01
N LEU A 25 -2.45 -4.42 5.83
CA LEU A 25 -2.83 -5.11 4.59
C LEU A 25 -2.49 -6.61 4.65
N ILE A 26 -1.31 -6.99 5.15
CA ILE A 26 -0.92 -8.40 5.31
C ILE A 26 -1.86 -9.11 6.28
N THR A 27 -2.26 -8.48 7.39
CA THR A 27 -3.27 -9.02 8.31
C THR A 27 -4.63 -9.24 7.61
N GLN A 28 -5.08 -8.31 6.76
CA GLN A 28 -6.32 -8.49 5.99
C GLN A 28 -6.21 -9.70 5.01
N ILE A 29 -5.08 -9.82 4.32
CA ILE A 29 -4.84 -10.93 3.38
C ILE A 29 -4.70 -12.27 4.13
N HIS A 30 -4.04 -12.28 5.29
CA HIS A 30 -3.92 -13.46 6.15
C HIS A 30 -5.30 -14.03 6.51
N ASN A 31 -6.24 -13.16 6.84
CA ASN A 31 -7.60 -13.53 7.22
C ASN A 31 -8.50 -13.88 6.02
N SER A 32 -8.06 -13.57 4.80
CA SER A 32 -8.79 -13.96 3.59
C SER A 32 -8.67 -15.47 3.31
N PRO A 33 -9.77 -16.15 2.93
CA PRO A 33 -9.71 -17.54 2.47
C PRO A 33 -9.14 -17.65 1.04
N GLU A 34 -9.25 -16.59 0.23
CA GLU A 34 -8.90 -16.59 -1.18
C GLU A 34 -7.88 -15.50 -1.53
N ARG A 35 -7.23 -15.67 -2.69
CA ARG A 35 -6.26 -14.70 -3.23
C ARG A 35 -6.89 -13.38 -3.66
N LYS A 36 -8.18 -13.41 -3.98
CA LYS A 36 -8.97 -12.20 -4.25
C LYS A 36 -9.42 -11.63 -2.92
N VAL A 37 -8.97 -10.42 -2.64
CA VAL A 37 -9.18 -9.75 -1.35
C VAL A 37 -9.73 -8.36 -1.61
N VAL A 38 -10.86 -8.07 -0.97
CA VAL A 38 -11.44 -6.73 -0.93
C VAL A 38 -11.12 -6.13 0.43
N VAL A 39 -10.46 -4.98 0.44
CA VAL A 39 -9.99 -4.32 1.66
C VAL A 39 -10.48 -2.88 1.69
N SER A 40 -11.17 -2.49 2.76
CA SER A 40 -11.48 -1.08 3.01
C SER A 40 -10.19 -0.28 3.19
N ILE A 41 -10.03 0.84 2.48
CA ILE A 41 -8.83 1.66 2.61
C ILE A 41 -8.68 2.17 4.05
N GLU A 42 -9.78 2.50 4.72
CA GLU A 42 -9.73 3.02 6.09
C GLU A 42 -9.27 1.97 7.12
N SER A 43 -9.33 0.67 6.79
CA SER A 43 -8.82 -0.39 7.67
C SER A 43 -7.30 -0.52 7.65
N ILE A 44 -6.65 -0.08 6.56
CA ILE A 44 -5.19 -0.09 6.41
C ILE A 44 -4.56 1.29 6.49
N MET A 45 -5.34 2.34 6.19
CA MET A 45 -4.93 3.74 6.19
C MET A 45 -6.01 4.58 6.90
N PRO A 46 -5.96 4.65 8.25
CA PRO A 46 -7.01 5.29 9.03
C PRO A 46 -7.23 6.76 8.67
N PRO A 47 -8.45 7.32 8.82
CA PRO A 47 -8.77 8.68 8.35
C PRO A 47 -7.83 9.78 8.85
N LYS A 48 -7.37 9.71 10.11
CA LYS A 48 -6.41 10.69 10.66
C LYS A 48 -5.06 10.65 9.95
N PHE A 49 -4.60 9.45 9.58
CA PHE A 49 -3.35 9.28 8.85
C PHE A 49 -3.50 9.76 7.40
N THR A 50 -4.63 9.45 6.75
CA THR A 50 -5.00 9.99 5.44
C THR A 50 -5.01 11.51 5.42
N ASP A 51 -5.66 12.14 6.42
CA ASP A 51 -5.73 13.60 6.53
C ASP A 51 -4.35 14.23 6.78
N TYR A 52 -3.49 13.56 7.54
CA TYR A 52 -2.10 13.97 7.73
C TYR A 52 -1.31 13.93 6.41
N LEU A 53 -1.34 12.81 5.69
CA LEU A 53 -0.65 12.65 4.41
C LEU A 53 -1.13 13.66 3.38
N LEU A 54 -2.44 13.93 3.33
CA LEU A 54 -3.01 14.96 2.46
C LEU A 54 -2.44 16.35 2.75
N ARG A 55 -2.26 16.72 4.03
CA ARG A 55 -1.63 18.00 4.39
C ARG A 55 -0.17 18.01 3.96
N VAL A 56 0.60 16.96 4.28
CA VAL A 56 2.01 16.85 3.90
C VAL A 56 2.18 16.99 2.39
N ILE A 57 1.38 16.27 1.60
CA ILE A 57 1.49 16.27 0.14
C ILE A 57 1.13 17.63 -0.43
N ASN A 58 -0.03 18.18 -0.05
CA ASN A 58 -0.48 19.47 -0.59
C ASN A 58 0.43 20.64 -0.18
N SER A 59 1.05 20.60 1.01
CA SER A 59 2.00 21.63 1.44
C SER A 59 3.34 21.57 0.72
N ASN A 60 3.77 20.41 0.20
CA ASN A 60 5.08 20.23 -0.42
C ASN A 60 5.04 20.09 -1.95
N ARG A 61 3.87 19.87 -2.56
CA ARG A 61 3.69 19.56 -3.99
C ARG A 61 4.28 20.61 -4.95
N PHE A 62 4.33 21.89 -4.56
CA PHE A 62 4.87 22.96 -5.41
C PHE A 62 6.37 23.21 -5.21
N SER A 63 6.92 22.85 -4.04
CA SER A 63 8.32 23.10 -3.67
C SER A 63 9.22 21.88 -3.86
N ASN A 64 8.67 20.67 -3.93
CA ASN A 64 9.43 19.44 -4.05
C ASN A 64 8.81 18.50 -5.10
N GLU A 65 9.60 18.13 -6.10
CA GLU A 65 9.13 17.33 -7.24
C GLU A 65 8.61 15.95 -6.83
N ARG A 66 9.11 15.36 -5.73
CA ARG A 66 8.65 14.06 -5.24
C ARG A 66 7.20 14.09 -4.75
N PHE A 67 6.63 15.25 -4.43
CA PHE A 67 5.24 15.37 -4.00
C PHE A 67 4.28 15.74 -5.14
N ARG A 68 4.78 15.74 -6.40
CA ARG A 68 3.98 16.15 -7.55
C ARG A 68 2.99 15.11 -8.00
N TYR A 69 3.30 13.81 -7.97
CA TYR A 69 2.41 12.74 -8.45
C TYR A 69 1.74 13.13 -9.77
N ARG A 70 2.50 13.19 -10.86
CA ARG A 70 2.06 13.83 -12.13
C ARG A 70 0.79 13.22 -12.75
N TYR A 71 0.40 12.03 -12.30
CA TYR A 71 -0.83 11.33 -12.69
C TYR A 71 -2.07 11.77 -11.90
N ILE A 72 -1.91 12.57 -10.84
CA ILE A 72 -3.01 13.16 -10.05
C ILE A 72 -3.21 14.60 -10.51
N LEU A 73 -4.29 14.81 -11.27
CA LEU A 73 -4.59 16.08 -11.93
C LEU A 73 -5.26 17.10 -10.99
N GLU A 74 -5.87 16.64 -9.89
CA GLU A 74 -6.55 17.50 -8.94
C GLU A 74 -5.57 18.38 -8.15
N ASN A 75 -5.99 19.61 -7.89
CA ASN A 75 -5.27 20.57 -7.06
C ASN A 75 -6.25 21.37 -6.18
N PRO A 76 -6.23 21.19 -4.84
CA PRO A 76 -5.35 20.30 -4.08
C PRO A 76 -5.63 18.82 -4.35
N VAL A 77 -4.66 17.95 -4.01
CA VAL A 77 -4.87 16.49 -3.94
C VAL A 77 -6.01 16.21 -2.96
N THR A 78 -7.00 15.46 -3.44
CA THR A 78 -8.18 15.05 -2.68
C THR A 78 -7.98 13.67 -2.05
N LYS A 79 -8.90 13.23 -1.18
CA LYS A 79 -8.92 11.84 -0.67
C LYS A 79 -8.91 10.81 -1.80
N LYS A 80 -9.70 11.04 -2.87
CA LYS A 80 -9.69 10.18 -4.06
C LYS A 80 -8.31 10.12 -4.71
N GLY A 81 -7.65 11.26 -4.86
CA GLY A 81 -6.27 11.30 -5.34
C GLY A 81 -5.29 10.56 -4.42
N MET A 82 -5.49 10.61 -3.10
CA MET A 82 -4.70 9.84 -2.13
C MET A 82 -4.84 8.33 -2.31
N TYR A 83 -6.07 7.87 -2.51
CA TYR A 83 -6.37 6.47 -2.72
C TYR A 83 -5.78 5.96 -4.04
N GLU A 84 -5.76 6.80 -5.07
CA GLU A 84 -5.09 6.48 -6.33
C GLU A 84 -3.55 6.42 -6.15
N ILE A 85 -2.95 7.29 -5.35
CA ILE A 85 -1.53 7.19 -5.00
C ILE A 85 -1.25 5.86 -4.29
N LEU A 86 -2.07 5.50 -3.29
CA LEU A 86 -1.95 4.23 -2.56
C LEU A 86 -2.03 3.04 -3.52
N ARG A 87 -3.06 3.01 -4.38
CA ARG A 87 -3.27 1.97 -5.39
C ARG A 87 -2.05 1.82 -6.32
N GLN A 88 -1.48 2.92 -6.80
CA GLN A 88 -0.30 2.87 -7.67
C GLN A 88 0.96 2.40 -6.97
N GLN A 89 1.18 2.79 -5.71
CA GLN A 89 2.35 2.33 -4.98
C GLN A 89 2.23 0.84 -4.65
N LEU A 90 1.04 0.36 -4.26
CA LEU A 90 0.78 -1.06 -4.04
C LEU A 90 0.94 -1.90 -5.31
N SER A 91 0.51 -1.39 -6.47
CA SER A 91 0.71 -2.09 -7.76
C SER A 91 2.18 -2.27 -8.15
N ARG A 92 3.06 -1.46 -7.55
CA ARG A 92 4.52 -1.50 -7.74
C ARG A 92 5.26 -2.21 -6.61
N THR A 93 4.55 -2.69 -5.59
CA THR A 93 5.15 -3.46 -4.50
C THR A 93 5.45 -4.87 -4.98
N ASN A 94 6.70 -5.29 -4.77
CA ASN A 94 7.17 -6.63 -5.05
C ASN A 94 7.54 -7.35 -3.75
N THR A 95 7.25 -8.64 -3.71
CA THR A 95 7.89 -9.60 -2.80
C THR A 95 9.12 -10.15 -3.52
N GLU A 96 10.29 -9.87 -2.98
CA GLU A 96 11.59 -10.14 -3.61
C GLU A 96 11.65 -9.55 -5.03
N ARG A 97 11.53 -10.40 -6.07
CA ARG A 97 11.56 -10.00 -7.47
C ARG A 97 10.18 -9.99 -8.13
N PHE A 98 9.14 -10.50 -7.46
CA PHE A 98 7.82 -10.76 -8.04
C PHE A 98 6.79 -9.72 -7.56
N PRO A 99 5.93 -9.17 -8.44
CA PRO A 99 4.86 -8.24 -8.04
C PRO A 99 3.92 -8.89 -7.01
N CYS A 100 3.62 -8.23 -5.90
CA CYS A 100 2.74 -8.78 -4.85
C CYS A 100 1.33 -9.07 -5.37
N PHE A 101 0.84 -8.24 -6.28
CA PHE A 101 -0.52 -8.29 -6.80
C PHE A 101 -0.52 -8.47 -8.32
N GLN A 102 -1.44 -9.30 -8.80
CA GLN A 102 -1.76 -9.44 -10.22
C GLN A 102 -2.68 -8.30 -10.68
N THR A 103 -3.65 -7.93 -9.84
CA THR A 103 -4.59 -6.83 -10.08
C THR A 103 -4.78 -6.02 -8.80
N ILE A 104 -5.04 -4.73 -8.97
CA ILE A 104 -5.40 -3.82 -7.89
C ILE A 104 -6.24 -2.67 -8.46
N GLN A 105 -7.48 -2.57 -7.99
CA GLN A 105 -8.47 -1.60 -8.42
C GLN A 105 -9.08 -0.88 -7.22
N LEU A 106 -9.54 0.35 -7.45
CA LEU A 106 -10.37 1.07 -6.48
C LEU A 106 -11.83 0.83 -6.83
N THR A 107 -12.64 0.51 -5.83
CA THR A 107 -14.08 0.30 -5.98
C THR A 107 -14.82 1.17 -4.97
N ASP A 108 -15.88 1.82 -5.44
CA ASP A 108 -16.80 2.56 -4.57
C ASP A 108 -17.88 1.60 -4.06
N THR A 109 -18.13 1.63 -2.75
CA THR A 109 -19.26 0.93 -2.13
C THR A 109 -20.53 1.77 -2.23
N PHE A 110 -21.70 1.12 -2.11
CA PHE A 110 -22.99 1.82 -2.05
C PHE A 110 -23.11 2.83 -0.89
N GLN A 111 -22.29 2.67 0.15
CA GLN A 111 -22.24 3.54 1.32
C GLN A 111 -21.28 4.74 1.14
N GLY A 112 -20.60 4.83 -0.01
CA GLY A 112 -19.65 5.90 -0.33
C GLY A 112 -18.23 5.68 0.22
N ASN A 113 -17.96 4.52 0.82
CA ASN A 113 -16.60 4.11 1.20
C ASN A 113 -15.84 3.59 -0.04
N VAL A 114 -14.52 3.72 -0.03
CA VAL A 114 -13.65 3.23 -1.10
C VAL A 114 -12.87 2.00 -0.62
N GLU A 115 -12.87 0.97 -1.43
CA GLU A 115 -12.19 -0.30 -1.20
C GLU A 115 -11.11 -0.54 -2.26
N LEU A 116 -10.16 -1.39 -1.90
CA LEU A 116 -9.18 -1.97 -2.79
C LEU A 116 -9.62 -3.40 -3.13
N ASP A 117 -9.96 -3.64 -4.40
CA ASP A 117 -10.18 -4.98 -4.94
C ASP A 117 -8.87 -5.46 -5.58
N MET A 118 -8.30 -6.52 -4.99
CA MET A 118 -6.95 -6.99 -5.31
C MET A 118 -6.92 -8.49 -5.53
N GLU A 119 -6.09 -8.94 -6.46
CA GLU A 119 -5.72 -10.35 -6.58
C GLU A 119 -4.24 -10.54 -6.26
N CYS A 120 -3.94 -11.24 -5.16
CA CYS A 120 -2.57 -11.54 -4.76
C CYS A 120 -1.93 -12.55 -5.72
N ASN A 121 -0.63 -12.41 -5.96
CA ASN A 121 0.14 -13.51 -6.55
C ASN A 121 0.27 -14.68 -5.56
N ASP A 122 0.65 -15.86 -6.04
CA ASP A 122 0.75 -17.05 -5.17
C ASP A 122 1.81 -16.90 -4.09
N LEU A 123 2.99 -16.39 -4.43
CA LEU A 123 4.12 -16.25 -3.50
C LEU A 123 3.76 -15.39 -2.28
N PHE A 124 3.21 -14.22 -2.55
CA PHE A 124 2.83 -13.22 -1.55
C PHE A 124 1.63 -13.69 -0.75
N PHE A 125 0.60 -14.25 -1.40
CA PHE A 125 -0.55 -14.80 -0.69
C PHE A 125 -0.11 -15.87 0.32
N TRP A 126 0.66 -16.87 -0.11
CA TRP A 126 1.11 -17.94 0.79
C TRP A 126 2.09 -17.43 1.86
N ALA A 127 2.91 -16.42 1.56
CA ALA A 127 3.71 -15.75 2.57
C ALA A 127 2.83 -15.10 3.65
N CYS A 128 1.74 -14.43 3.27
CA CYS A 128 0.82 -13.81 4.22
C CYS A 128 0.09 -14.85 5.09
N LYS A 129 -0.15 -16.06 4.57
CA LYS A 129 -0.79 -17.16 5.33
C LYS A 129 0.16 -17.81 6.35
N ASP A 130 1.47 -17.69 6.18
CA ASP A 130 2.47 -18.28 7.07
C ASP A 130 2.70 -17.39 8.30
N THR A 131 2.23 -17.82 9.47
CA THR A 131 2.40 -17.09 10.74
C THR A 131 3.85 -17.05 11.25
N ALA A 132 4.73 -17.87 10.66
CA ALA A 132 6.16 -17.86 10.92
C ALA A 132 6.95 -17.12 9.84
N ALA A 133 6.28 -16.46 8.88
CA ALA A 133 6.93 -15.61 7.90
C ALA A 133 7.39 -14.29 8.54
N LYS A 134 8.59 -13.85 8.18
CA LYS A 134 9.09 -12.52 8.53
C LYS A 134 9.04 -11.65 7.28
N PHE A 135 8.41 -10.48 7.39
CA PHE A 135 8.40 -9.50 6.31
C PHE A 135 9.33 -8.35 6.63
N VAL A 136 10.16 -7.98 5.67
CA VAL A 136 11.08 -6.83 5.76
C VAL A 136 10.74 -5.87 4.64
N TYR A 137 10.41 -4.63 4.97
CA TYR A 137 10.18 -3.59 3.99
C TYR A 137 11.47 -2.78 3.76
N THR A 138 11.98 -2.79 2.53
CA THR A 138 13.14 -2.00 2.14
C THR A 138 12.67 -0.74 1.41
N PHE A 139 12.98 0.41 2.01
CA PHE A 139 12.75 1.72 1.43
C PHE A 139 13.67 1.96 0.23
N PRO A 140 13.35 2.90 -0.68
CA PRO A 140 14.20 3.19 -1.84
C PRO A 140 15.61 3.68 -1.50
N ASP A 141 15.82 4.22 -0.31
CA ASP A 141 17.12 4.64 0.20
C ASP A 141 17.95 3.49 0.82
N GLY A 142 17.43 2.26 0.77
CA GLY A 142 18.07 1.06 1.29
C GLY A 142 17.86 0.84 2.79
N ARG A 143 17.16 1.74 3.49
CA ARG A 143 16.75 1.47 4.88
C ARG A 143 15.78 0.29 4.90
N GLU A 144 15.86 -0.50 5.95
CA GLU A 144 15.01 -1.68 6.13
C GLU A 144 14.24 -1.59 7.44
N GLU A 145 12.99 -2.03 7.42
CA GLU A 145 12.14 -2.13 8.59
C GLU A 145 11.42 -3.48 8.60
N THR A 146 11.53 -4.21 9.71
CA THR A 146 10.78 -5.46 9.88
C THR A 146 9.33 -5.14 10.21
N LEU A 147 8.39 -5.70 9.46
CA LEU A 147 6.97 -5.50 9.68
C LEU A 147 6.51 -6.30 10.91
N VAL A 148 5.73 -5.65 11.76
CA VAL A 148 5.02 -6.30 12.87
C VAL A 148 3.63 -6.66 12.38
N ILE A 149 3.29 -7.94 12.33
CA ILE A 149 1.99 -8.45 11.86
C ILE A 149 1.24 -8.98 13.06
N GLU A 150 0.02 -8.49 13.25
CA GLU A 150 -0.92 -9.00 14.26
C GLU A 150 -1.83 -10.01 13.57
N TYR A 151 -1.80 -11.26 14.04
CA TYR A 151 -2.63 -12.37 13.55
C TYR A 151 -3.84 -12.59 14.45
#